data_AF-A0ABD3FTH0-F1
#
_entry.id   AF-A0ABD3FTH0-F1
#
_cell.length_a   1.000
_cell.length_b   1.000
_cell.length_c   1.000
_cell.angle_alpha   90.00
_cell.angle_beta   90.00
_cell.angle_gamma   90.00
#
_symmetry.space_group_name_H-M   'P 1'
#
loop_
_entity.id
_entity.type
_entity.pdbx_description
1 polymer ?
#
loop_
_entity_poly.entity_id
_entity_poly.type
_entity_poly.pdbx_seq_one_letter_code
_entity_poly.pdbx_strand_id
1 'polypeptide(L)'
;MEMKNSETPLDFFYRLNSAAGKADVDFRKSSKRLEKHVLIFITKLKDARLKTSLQGQRFRNISDLEYALQQYEDAWRTGDHDMTVTRPRDFRADNIPRGQFKP
;
A
#
# COMPACT_ATOMS: atom_id res chain seq x y z
N MET A 1 19.09 4.13 -10.67
CA MET A 1 18.61 3.10 -9.72
C MET A 1 17.27 2.61 -10.20
N GLU A 2 17.05 1.30 -10.24
CA GLU A 2 15.80 0.67 -10.70
C GLU A 2 15.34 -0.34 -9.64
N MET A 3 14.03 -0.57 -9.56
CA MET A 3 13.41 -1.55 -8.66
C MET A 3 13.82 -2.99 -9.07
N LYS A 4 14.33 -3.78 -8.13
CA LYS A 4 14.61 -5.21 -8.32
C LYS A 4 13.31 -6.01 -8.28
N ASN A 5 13.35 -7.24 -8.80
CA ASN A 5 12.17 -8.10 -8.85
C ASN A 5 11.76 -8.66 -7.48
N SER A 6 12.71 -8.74 -6.54
CA SER A 6 12.49 -9.29 -5.20
C SER A 6 12.26 -8.22 -4.13
N GLU A 7 12.35 -6.94 -4.48
CA GLU A 7 12.16 -5.85 -3.52
C GLU A 7 10.72 -5.32 -3.59
N THR A 8 10.16 -4.97 -2.45
CA THR A 8 8.83 -4.38 -2.39
C THR A 8 8.87 -2.90 -2.80
N PRO A 9 7.74 -2.30 -3.20
CA PRO A 9 7.70 -0.87 -3.51
C PRO A 9 8.17 0.03 -2.36
N LEU A 10 7.90 -0.37 -1.10
CA LEU A 10 8.40 0.32 0.10
C LEU A 10 9.91 0.19 0.26
N ASP A 11 10.48 -1.00 0.07
CA ASP A 11 11.94 -1.20 0.14
C ASP A 11 12.66 -0.34 -0.92
N PHE A 12 12.13 -0.32 -2.15
CA PHE A 12 12.64 0.54 -3.21
C PHE A 12 12.58 2.01 -2.84
N PHE A 13 11.48 2.45 -2.23
CA PHE A 13 11.30 3.83 -1.78
C PHE A 13 12.34 4.24 -0.73
N TYR A 14 12.59 3.41 0.29
CA TYR A 14 13.62 3.68 1.30
C TYR A 14 15.02 3.72 0.70
N ARG A 15 15.33 2.81 -0.22
CA ARG A 15 16.61 2.79 -0.93
C ARG A 15 16.80 4.04 -1.80
N LEU A 16 15.76 4.48 -2.50
CA LEU A 16 15.78 5.70 -3.31
C LEU A 16 15.95 6.96 -2.43
N ASN A 17 15.28 7.02 -1.28
CA ASN A 17 15.43 8.11 -0.31
C ASN A 17 16.85 8.17 0.28
N SER A 18 17.43 7.02 0.61
CA SER A 18 18.83 6.95 1.07
C SER A 18 19.80 7.44 0.00
N ALA A 19 19.59 7.04 -1.27
CA ALA A 19 20.40 7.52 -2.38
C ALA A 19 20.25 9.04 -2.61
N ALA A 20 19.04 9.59 -2.46
CA ALA A 20 18.80 11.02 -2.52
C ALA A 20 19.52 11.77 -1.38
N GLY A 21 19.50 11.24 -0.16
CA GLY A 21 20.25 11.80 0.97
C GLY A 21 21.77 11.81 0.72
N LYS A 22 22.32 10.73 0.14
CA LYS A 22 23.73 10.67 -0.26
C LYS A 22 24.10 11.66 -1.37
N ALA A 23 23.15 12.01 -2.22
CA ALA A 23 23.32 12.96 -3.31
C ALA A 23 22.99 14.41 -2.91
N ASP A 24 22.79 14.68 -1.61
CA ASP A 24 22.39 16.00 -1.07
C ASP A 24 21.07 16.54 -1.69
N VAL A 25 20.18 15.64 -2.11
CA VAL A 25 18.88 16.01 -2.67
C VAL A 25 17.88 16.25 -1.56
N ASP A 26 17.78 17.51 -1.16
CA ASP A 26 16.77 18.01 -0.23
C ASP A 26 15.38 18.06 -0.90
N PHE A 27 14.71 16.91 -1.03
CA PHE A 27 13.35 16.83 -1.62
C PHE A 27 12.26 17.38 -0.68
N ARG A 28 12.54 17.51 0.63
CA ARG A 28 11.60 18.07 1.61
C ARG A 28 11.53 19.60 1.62
N LYS A 29 12.57 20.29 1.14
CA LYS A 29 12.65 21.77 1.13
C LYS A 29 11.83 22.44 0.03
N SER A 30 11.48 21.73 -1.04
CA SER A 30 10.83 22.34 -2.20
C SER A 30 9.86 21.37 -2.87
N SER A 31 8.62 21.82 -3.09
CA SER A 31 7.61 21.05 -3.83
C SER A 31 8.13 20.61 -5.20
N LYS A 32 8.87 21.47 -5.92
CA LYS A 32 9.43 21.10 -7.23
C LYS A 32 10.45 19.96 -7.14
N ARG A 33 11.24 19.91 -6.06
CA ARG A 33 12.20 18.82 -5.83
C ARG A 33 11.49 17.55 -5.39
N LEU A 34 10.47 17.67 -4.54
CA LEU A 34 9.60 16.55 -4.17
C LEU A 34 8.95 15.95 -5.42
N GLU A 35 8.29 16.75 -6.25
CA GLU A 35 7.61 16.28 -7.46
C GLU A 35 8.57 15.56 -8.41
N LYS A 36 9.78 16.10 -8.61
CA LYS A 36 10.82 15.41 -9.39
C LYS A 36 11.23 14.09 -8.75
N HIS A 37 11.42 14.05 -7.44
CA HIS A 37 11.80 12.84 -6.71
C HIS A 37 10.73 11.75 -6.84
N VAL A 38 9.45 12.12 -6.69
CA VAL A 38 8.31 11.22 -6.89
C VAL A 38 8.23 10.75 -8.35
N LEU A 39 8.45 11.64 -9.32
CA LEU A 39 8.44 11.25 -10.73
C LEU A 39 9.56 10.25 -11.05
N ILE A 40 10.76 10.43 -10.47
CA ILE A 40 11.86 9.47 -10.60
C ILE A 40 11.45 8.13 -9.99
N PHE A 41 10.83 8.12 -8.82
CA PHE A 41 10.31 6.90 -8.22
C PHE A 41 9.31 6.19 -9.15
N ILE A 42 8.28 6.88 -9.63
CA ILE A 42 7.24 6.34 -10.52
C ILE A 42 7.82 5.83 -11.85
N THR A 43 8.78 6.55 -12.44
CA THR A 43 9.41 6.13 -13.71
C THR A 43 10.29 4.90 -13.55
N LYS A 44 10.87 4.68 -12.36
CA LYS A 44 11.74 3.55 -12.04
C LYS A 44 11.01 2.36 -11.41
N LEU A 45 9.71 2.50 -11.14
CA LEU A 45 8.83 1.40 -10.74
C LEU A 45 8.63 0.42 -11.90
N LYS A 46 8.64 -0.87 -11.57
CA LYS A 46 8.29 -1.95 -12.49
C LYS A 46 6.80 -2.25 -12.52
N ASP A 47 6.09 -2.04 -11.41
CA ASP A 47 4.67 -2.36 -11.31
C ASP A 47 3.81 -1.33 -12.04
N ALA A 48 3.20 -1.74 -13.17
CA ALA A 48 2.39 -0.87 -14.00
C ALA A 48 1.07 -0.43 -13.33
N ARG A 49 0.52 -1.26 -12.43
CA ARG A 49 -0.72 -0.94 -11.69
C ARG A 49 -0.43 0.13 -10.65
N LEU A 50 0.62 -0.07 -9.84
CA LEU A 50 1.08 0.92 -8.88
C LEU A 50 1.48 2.22 -9.59
N LYS A 51 2.20 2.13 -10.72
CA LYS A 51 2.61 3.29 -11.51
C LYS A 51 1.41 4.14 -11.93
N THR A 52 0.35 3.51 -12.45
CA THR A 52 -0.89 4.22 -12.85
C THR A 52 -1.57 4.87 -11.65
N SER A 53 -1.64 4.16 -10.51
CA SER A 53 -2.23 4.69 -9.27
C SER A 53 -1.49 5.93 -8.77
N LEU A 54 -0.16 5.92 -8.79
CA LEU A 54 0.67 7.04 -8.35
C LEU A 54 0.70 8.21 -9.35
N GLN A 55 0.58 7.95 -10.66
CA GLN A 55 0.53 9.02 -11.68
C GLN A 55 -0.73 9.88 -11.60
N GLY A 56 -1.84 9.33 -11.08
CA GLY A 56 -3.09 10.08 -10.87
C GLY A 56 -3.13 10.90 -9.59
N GLN A 57 -2.14 10.74 -8.70
CA GLN A 57 -2.16 11.31 -7.35
C GLN A 57 -1.16 12.47 -7.22
N ARG A 58 -1.56 13.55 -6.54
CA ARG A 58 -0.68 14.68 -6.20
C ARG A 58 -0.20 14.57 -4.76
N PHE A 59 1.06 14.22 -4.59
CA PHE A 59 1.71 14.14 -3.28
C PHE A 59 2.19 15.52 -2.84
N ARG A 60 1.67 16.02 -1.72
CA ARG A 60 2.15 17.28 -1.11
C ARG A 60 3.43 17.06 -0.30
N ASN A 61 3.55 15.88 0.31
CA ASN A 61 4.62 15.52 1.23
C ASN A 61 5.12 14.10 0.92
N ILE A 62 6.35 13.80 1.34
CA ILE A 62 6.92 12.45 1.19
C ILE A 62 6.15 11.40 2.01
N SER A 63 5.58 11.78 3.15
CA SER A 63 4.77 10.90 4.01
C SER A 63 3.47 10.47 3.35
N ASP A 64 2.89 11.31 2.48
CA ASP A 64 1.68 10.97 1.71
C ASP A 64 1.97 9.84 0.71
N LEU A 65 3.15 9.89 0.09
CA LEU A 65 3.64 8.83 -0.79
C LEU A 65 3.92 7.54 0.00
N GLU A 66 4.58 7.63 1.15
CA GLU A 66 4.83 6.47 2.03
C GLU A 66 3.52 5.79 2.43
N TYR A 67 2.52 6.57 2.85
CA TYR A 67 1.21 6.04 3.21
C TYR A 67 0.53 5.32 2.03
N ALA A 68 0.53 5.93 0.84
CA ALA A 68 -0.05 5.30 -0.36
C ALA A 68 0.65 3.97 -0.72
N LEU A 69 1.98 3.90 -0.57
CA LEU A 69 2.73 2.67 -0.78
C LEU A 69 2.37 1.59 0.24
N GLN A 70 2.21 1.98 1.51
CA GLN A 70 1.82 1.06 2.56
C GLN A 70 0.40 0.52 2.35
N GLN A 71 -0.53 1.36 1.91
CA GLN A 71 -1.88 0.92 1.52
C GLN A 71 -1.85 -0.04 0.33
N TYR A 72 -1.01 0.22 -0.67
CA TYR A 72 -0.88 -0.68 -1.82
C TYR A 72 -0.32 -2.05 -1.40
N GLU A 73 0.74 -2.08 -0.58
CA GLU A 73 1.33 -3.32 -0.05
C GLU A 73 0.33 -4.11 0.81
N ASP A 74 -0.41 -3.43 1.69
CA ASP A 74 -1.41 -4.06 2.54
C ASP A 74 -2.60 -4.61 1.74
N ALA A 75 -3.06 -3.87 0.72
CA ALA A 75 -4.07 -4.33 -0.21
C ALA A 75 -3.58 -5.49 -1.09
N TRP A 76 -2.30 -5.52 -1.46
CA TRP A 76 -1.69 -6.63 -2.19
C TRP A 76 -1.60 -7.90 -1.32
N ARG A 77 -1.16 -7.72 -0.08
CA ARG A 77 -1.02 -8.81 0.90
C ARG A 77 -2.37 -9.38 1.32
N THR A 78 -3.39 -8.53 1.42
CA THR A 78 -4.77 -8.92 1.76
C THR A 78 -5.52 -9.44 0.52
N GLY A 79 -5.26 -8.89 -0.67
CA GLY A 79 -5.90 -9.32 -1.92
C GLY A 79 -5.50 -10.74 -2.37
N ASP A 80 -4.33 -11.23 -1.94
CA ASP A 80 -3.96 -12.65 -2.08
C ASP A 80 -4.68 -13.54 -1.03
N HIS A 81 -5.15 -12.97 0.08
CA HIS A 81 -5.94 -13.64 1.11
C HIS A 81 -7.47 -13.55 0.90
N ASP A 82 -7.96 -12.64 0.05
CA ASP A 82 -9.39 -12.47 -0.27
C ASP A 82 -9.91 -13.47 -1.32
N MET A 83 -9.21 -14.59 -1.53
CA MET A 83 -9.82 -15.78 -2.15
C MET A 83 -9.96 -16.96 -1.19
N THR A 84 -9.56 -16.83 0.10
CA THR A 84 -9.65 -17.96 1.06
C THR A 84 -10.06 -17.60 2.48
N VAL A 85 -10.77 -16.49 2.72
CA VAL A 85 -11.53 -16.35 3.98
C VAL A 85 -13.02 -16.32 3.70
N THR A 86 -13.48 -17.45 3.19
CA THR A 86 -14.76 -18.05 3.55
C THR A 86 -14.97 -17.94 5.06
N ARG A 87 -15.64 -16.88 5.51
CA ARG A 87 -16.39 -16.91 6.76
C ARG A 87 -17.86 -16.80 6.38
N PRO A 88 -18.58 -17.92 6.11
CA PRO A 88 -19.95 -17.96 6.56
C PRO A 88 -19.87 -17.65 8.05
N ARG A 89 -20.43 -16.51 8.45
CA ARG A 89 -20.86 -16.34 9.84
C ARG A 89 -21.86 -17.46 10.04
N ASP A 90 -21.37 -18.62 10.50
CA ASP A 90 -22.17 -19.73 10.96
C ASP A 90 -22.86 -19.22 12.22
N PHE A 91 -23.96 -18.50 11.99
CA PHE A 91 -24.88 -18.07 13.03
C PHE A 91 -25.65 -19.33 13.45
N ARG A 92 -24.94 -20.29 14.05
CA ARG A 92 -25.54 -21.29 14.91
C ARG A 92 -26.03 -20.56 16.15
N ALA A 93 -27.20 -19.94 16.00
CA ALA A 93 -28.08 -19.69 17.14
C ALA A 93 -28.69 -21.03 17.57
N ASP A 94 -27.87 -21.91 18.13
CA ASP A 94 -28.33 -23.02 18.94
C ASP A 94 -28.59 -22.48 20.35
N ASN A 95 -29.77 -21.87 20.55
CA ASN A 95 -30.54 -21.99 21.79
C ASN A 95 -31.90 -21.26 21.66
N ILE A 96 -32.96 -21.98 21.30
CA ILE A 96 -34.30 -21.65 21.80
C ILE A 96 -34.86 -22.93 22.41
N PRO A 97 -34.96 -23.04 23.75
CA PRO A 97 -35.67 -24.16 24.35
C PRO A 97 -37.15 -24.03 23.99
N ARG A 98 -37.69 -25.07 23.33
CA ARG A 98 -39.11 -25.22 23.04
C ARG A 98 -39.86 -25.30 24.36
N GLY A 99 -40.49 -24.19 24.75
CA GLY A 99 -41.50 -24.16 25.79
C GLY A 99 -42.75 -24.91 25.33
N GLN A 100 -42.77 -26.21 25.54
CA GLN A 100 -44.00 -26.99 25.65
C GLN A 100 -44.22 -27.19 27.14
N PHE A 101 -45.32 -26.70 27.70
CA PHE A 101 -46.14 -27.42 28.69
C PHE A 101 -47.41 -26.59 28.96
N LYS A 102 -48.54 -27.11 28.46
CA LYS A 102 -49.90 -26.78 28.90
C LYS A 102 -50.23 -27.58 30.17
N PRO A 103 -51.14 -27.08 31.00
CA PRO A 103 -52.33 -27.86 31.35
C PRO A 103 -53.58 -27.34 30.62
#